data_AF-A0A9R0VZJ2-F1
#
_entry.id   AF-A0A9R0VZJ2-F1
#
_cell.length_a   1.000
_cell.length_b   1.000
_cell.length_c   1.000
_cell.angle_alpha   90.00
_cell.angle_beta   90.00
_cell.angle_gamma   90.00
#
_symmetry.space_group_name_H-M   'P 1'
#
loop_
_entity.id
_entity.type
_entity.pdbx_description
1 polymer ?
#
loop_
_entity_poly.entity_id
_entity_poly.type
_entity_poly.pdbx_seq_one_letter_code
_entity_poly.pdbx_strand_id
1 'polypeptide(L)'
;MVGVVAYPKANRKACKGFDEFDVSFKARPGALPTFLLVDRGDCYFAKKAWNAQNAGAVAILVADDRDEPLITMDTPEESGRVEYLENITIPSALISKSFGDRLKKAIDNGDMVNVNLDWRESLPHPDERVEYEFWTNSNDECGPKCNSQIDFVKSFKGAAQVLEKKGYTQFTPHYITWYCPEAYTLSKQCKSQCINHGRYCAPDPDQDFSKGYDGKDVVVQNLRQVCVYKVAKESKKPWLWWDYVTDFAVRCPMKEKKYTKECADGVIKSLGLDHKAIDKCIGDPDADEENPILKAEQDAQIGKGSRGDVTILPTLVINNRQYRGKLDKAAVLKALCAGFRETTEPAVCLSEDIQTNECLENNGGCWQDKAANITACKDTFRGKVCECPVVEGVKFVGDGYTHCEGI
;
A
#
# COMPACT_ATOMS: atom_id res chain seq x y z
N MET A 1 -11.20 -10.07 -10.95
CA MET A 1 -11.43 -9.58 -12.33
C MET A 1 -11.07 -10.71 -13.27
N VAL A 2 -12.00 -11.14 -14.12
CA VAL A 2 -11.79 -12.25 -15.07
C VAL A 2 -11.57 -11.71 -16.47
N GLY A 3 -10.63 -12.28 -17.21
CA GLY A 3 -10.35 -11.91 -18.60
C GLY A 3 -9.69 -13.03 -19.40
N VAL A 4 -9.68 -12.87 -20.72
CA VAL A 4 -9.00 -13.77 -21.66
C VAL A 4 -7.61 -13.23 -21.94
N VAL A 5 -6.60 -14.10 -21.87
CA VAL A 5 -5.21 -13.71 -22.10
C VAL A 5 -4.91 -13.68 -23.59
N ALA A 6 -4.39 -12.54 -24.07
CA ALA A 6 -3.88 -12.38 -25.42
C ALA A 6 -2.37 -12.17 -25.39
N TYR A 7 -1.63 -12.88 -26.26
CA TYR A 7 -0.20 -12.69 -26.47
C TYR A 7 0.03 -12.13 -27.88
N PRO A 8 0.63 -10.94 -28.03
CA PRO A 8 0.69 -10.28 -29.32
C PRO A 8 1.77 -10.89 -30.24
N LYS A 9 1.50 -10.90 -31.55
CA LYS A 9 2.45 -11.39 -32.56
C LYS A 9 3.61 -10.42 -32.78
N ALA A 10 3.36 -9.12 -32.71
CA ALA A 10 4.34 -8.04 -32.79
C ALA A 10 4.36 -7.23 -31.49
N ASN A 11 5.43 -6.48 -31.23
CA ASN A 11 5.58 -5.65 -30.02
C ASN A 11 5.38 -6.44 -28.71
N ARG A 12 5.92 -7.66 -28.62
CA ARG A 12 5.80 -8.57 -27.46
C ARG A 12 6.28 -7.99 -26.13
N LYS A 13 7.18 -7.02 -26.18
CA LYS A 13 7.67 -6.29 -25.00
C LYS A 13 6.88 -5.01 -24.70
N ALA A 14 5.91 -4.63 -25.53
CA ALA A 14 5.04 -3.46 -25.36
C ALA A 14 5.80 -2.14 -25.08
N CYS A 15 6.97 -1.94 -25.70
CA CYS A 15 7.76 -0.72 -25.51
C CYS A 15 7.38 0.41 -26.47
N LYS A 16 6.66 0.09 -27.53
CA LYS A 16 6.08 1.02 -28.51
C LYS A 16 4.55 1.03 -28.43
N GLY A 17 3.92 2.02 -29.03
CA GLY A 17 2.46 2.03 -29.19
C GLY A 17 2.01 0.85 -30.04
N PHE A 18 0.86 0.24 -29.73
CA PHE A 18 0.32 -0.86 -30.53
C PHE A 18 -0.43 -0.39 -31.79
N ASP A 19 -0.80 0.89 -31.82
CA ASP A 19 -1.28 1.61 -33.00
C ASP A 19 -0.23 1.63 -34.12
N GLU A 20 1.07 1.68 -33.80
CA GLU A 20 2.16 1.53 -34.78
C GLU A 20 2.17 0.16 -35.49
N PHE A 21 1.42 -0.81 -34.99
CA PHE A 21 1.34 -2.18 -35.52
C PHE A 21 -0.08 -2.55 -35.99
N ASP A 22 -1.00 -1.60 -36.04
CA ASP A 22 -2.43 -1.82 -36.33
C ASP A 22 -3.09 -2.88 -35.42
N VAL A 23 -2.65 -2.96 -34.15
CA VAL A 23 -3.19 -3.91 -33.16
C VAL A 23 -4.03 -3.20 -32.10
N SER A 24 -5.23 -3.73 -31.82
CA SER A 24 -6.06 -3.32 -30.68
C SER A 24 -6.51 -4.53 -29.86
N PHE A 25 -6.56 -4.34 -28.54
CA PHE A 25 -7.04 -5.33 -27.58
C PHE A 25 -8.39 -4.97 -26.97
N LYS A 26 -9.09 -3.96 -27.52
CA LYS A 26 -10.45 -3.61 -27.11
C LYS A 26 -11.37 -4.81 -27.31
N ALA A 27 -11.93 -5.31 -26.22
CA ALA A 27 -12.91 -6.38 -26.27
C ALA A 27 -14.20 -5.90 -26.96
N ARG A 28 -14.83 -6.78 -27.72
CA ARG A 28 -16.15 -6.50 -28.30
C ARG A 28 -17.21 -6.47 -27.19
N PRO A 29 -18.30 -5.70 -27.33
CA PRO A 29 -19.41 -5.75 -26.39
C PRO A 29 -19.91 -7.19 -26.19
N GLY A 30 -20.00 -7.63 -24.92
CA GLY A 30 -20.41 -9.00 -24.55
C GLY A 30 -19.29 -10.05 -24.58
N ALA A 31 -18.08 -9.72 -25.05
CA ALA A 31 -16.92 -10.59 -24.92
C ALA A 31 -16.23 -10.40 -23.57
N LEU A 32 -15.53 -11.44 -23.09
CA LEU A 32 -14.64 -11.31 -21.95
C LEU A 32 -13.55 -10.27 -22.25
N PRO A 33 -13.15 -9.47 -21.25
CA PRO A 33 -12.19 -8.41 -21.47
C PRO A 33 -10.77 -8.99 -21.64
N THR A 34 -9.93 -8.27 -22.39
CA THR A 34 -8.60 -8.77 -22.78
C THR A 34 -7.54 -8.45 -21.72
N PHE A 35 -6.82 -9.47 -21.26
CA PHE A 35 -5.60 -9.35 -20.47
C PHE A 35 -4.40 -9.50 -21.40
N LEU A 36 -3.54 -8.48 -21.48
CA LEU A 36 -2.40 -8.52 -22.38
C LEU A 36 -1.19 -9.18 -21.70
N LEU A 37 -0.71 -10.29 -22.25
CA LEU A 37 0.56 -10.91 -21.86
C LEU A 37 1.71 -10.29 -22.65
N VAL A 38 2.75 -9.83 -21.96
CA VAL A 38 3.94 -9.23 -22.58
C VAL A 38 5.22 -9.77 -21.92
N ASP A 39 6.34 -9.64 -22.61
CA ASP A 39 7.66 -10.01 -22.09
C ASP A 39 8.32 -8.84 -21.34
N ARG A 40 9.05 -9.17 -20.26
CA ARG A 40 9.97 -8.25 -19.58
C ARG A 40 11.14 -7.85 -20.50
N GLY A 41 11.69 -6.66 -20.28
CA GLY A 41 12.85 -6.13 -21.00
C GLY A 41 12.57 -4.86 -21.84
N ASP A 42 13.64 -4.25 -22.33
CA ASP A 42 13.74 -3.08 -23.23
C ASP A 42 13.19 -1.73 -22.70
N CYS A 43 12.16 -1.74 -21.85
CA CYS A 43 11.58 -0.54 -21.26
C CYS A 43 10.97 -0.81 -19.88
N TYR A 44 10.69 0.25 -19.13
CA TYR A 44 10.09 0.17 -17.79
C TYR A 44 8.69 -0.43 -17.80
N PHE A 45 8.34 -1.08 -16.68
CA PHE A 45 7.03 -1.68 -16.46
C PHE A 45 5.86 -0.73 -16.69
N ALA A 46 5.97 0.50 -16.20
CA ALA A 46 4.96 1.53 -16.38
C ALA A 46 4.70 1.84 -17.87
N LYS A 47 5.76 1.87 -18.70
CA LYS A 47 5.62 2.12 -20.14
C LYS A 47 4.84 0.99 -20.81
N LYS A 48 5.09 -0.26 -20.40
CA LYS A 48 4.34 -1.44 -20.90
C LYS A 48 2.87 -1.34 -20.55
N ALA A 49 2.54 -1.02 -19.29
CA ALA A 49 1.17 -0.84 -18.83
C ALA A 49 0.46 0.30 -19.56
N TRP A 50 1.12 1.45 -19.73
CA TRP A 50 0.59 2.58 -20.50
C TRP A 50 0.24 2.20 -21.95
N ASN A 51 1.17 1.54 -22.65
CA ASN A 51 0.95 1.13 -24.04
C ASN A 51 -0.15 0.07 -24.15
N ALA A 52 -0.24 -0.87 -23.20
CA ALA A 52 -1.30 -1.88 -23.15
C ALA A 52 -2.68 -1.25 -22.91
N GLN A 53 -2.77 -0.28 -21.99
CA GLN A 53 -3.99 0.46 -21.70
C GLN A 53 -4.49 1.23 -22.93
N ASN A 54 -3.60 1.95 -23.62
CA ASN A 54 -3.95 2.71 -24.82
C ASN A 54 -4.44 1.80 -25.96
N ALA A 55 -3.91 0.59 -26.03
CA ALA A 55 -4.36 -0.44 -26.98
C ALA A 55 -5.73 -1.04 -26.63
N GLY A 56 -6.27 -0.76 -25.43
CA GLY A 56 -7.58 -1.18 -24.96
C GLY A 56 -7.59 -2.48 -24.16
N ALA A 57 -6.44 -2.97 -23.70
CA ALA A 57 -6.38 -4.05 -22.73
C ALA A 57 -6.92 -3.56 -21.38
N VAL A 58 -7.57 -4.42 -20.61
CA VAL A 58 -8.09 -4.06 -19.28
C VAL A 58 -7.16 -4.45 -18.14
N ALA A 59 -6.15 -5.27 -18.41
CA ALA A 59 -5.09 -5.66 -17.50
C ALA A 59 -3.84 -6.09 -18.30
N ILE A 60 -2.67 -6.06 -17.65
CA ILE A 60 -1.41 -6.51 -18.24
C ILE A 60 -0.70 -7.53 -17.32
N LEU A 61 -0.24 -8.61 -17.93
CA LEU A 61 0.62 -9.62 -17.31
C LEU A 61 2.01 -9.49 -17.95
N VAL A 62 3.03 -9.12 -17.16
CA VAL A 62 4.41 -9.06 -17.63
C VAL A 62 5.10 -10.35 -17.22
N ALA A 63 5.46 -11.18 -18.20
CA ALA A 63 6.23 -12.39 -17.97
C ALA A 63 7.69 -12.05 -17.74
N ASP A 64 8.24 -12.52 -16.63
CA ASP A 64 9.67 -12.40 -16.34
C ASP A 64 10.52 -13.07 -17.43
N ASP A 65 11.69 -12.51 -17.71
CA ASP A 65 12.68 -13.06 -18.64
C ASP A 65 13.72 -13.92 -17.94
N ARG A 66 13.67 -14.00 -16.61
CA ARG A 66 14.60 -14.76 -15.76
C ARG A 66 13.86 -15.71 -14.82
N ASP A 67 14.51 -16.83 -14.50
CA ASP A 67 14.05 -17.75 -13.46
C ASP A 67 14.54 -17.26 -12.09
N GLU A 68 13.89 -16.20 -11.59
CA GLU A 68 14.20 -15.53 -10.31
C GLU A 68 12.94 -15.32 -9.45
N PRO A 69 13.06 -15.05 -8.14
CA PRO A 69 11.96 -14.56 -7.34
C PRO A 69 11.40 -13.27 -7.93
N LEU A 70 10.07 -13.12 -7.93
CA LEU A 70 9.42 -11.93 -8.48
C LEU A 70 9.93 -10.66 -7.79
N ILE A 71 10.30 -9.69 -8.63
CA ILE A 71 10.74 -8.37 -8.16
C ILE A 71 9.58 -7.39 -8.08
N THR A 72 9.78 -6.31 -7.33
CA THR A 72 8.87 -5.17 -7.32
C THR A 72 8.98 -4.41 -8.64
N MET A 73 7.84 -4.13 -9.26
CA MET A 73 7.77 -3.30 -10.47
C MET A 73 7.93 -1.81 -10.10
N ASP A 74 9.14 -1.42 -9.71
CA ASP A 74 9.46 -0.03 -9.39
C ASP A 74 9.90 0.76 -10.64
N THR A 75 9.64 2.06 -10.64
CA THR A 75 10.15 3.01 -11.62
C THR A 75 11.33 3.76 -11.04
N PRO A 76 12.51 3.73 -11.69
CA PRO A 76 13.71 4.39 -11.15
C PRO A 76 13.49 5.89 -10.90
N GLU A 77 14.14 6.41 -9.87
CA GLU A 77 14.05 7.82 -9.45
C GLU A 77 14.62 8.79 -10.48
N GLU A 78 15.65 8.37 -11.22
CA GLU A 78 16.31 9.17 -12.26
C GLU A 78 15.52 9.26 -13.57
N SER A 79 14.39 8.57 -13.70
CA SER A 79 13.62 8.46 -14.96
C SER A 79 13.00 9.78 -15.44
N GLY A 80 13.15 10.86 -14.68
CA GLY A 80 12.44 12.11 -14.91
C GLY A 80 10.92 11.93 -14.75
N ARG A 81 10.20 13.03 -14.95
CA ARG A 81 8.75 13.10 -14.79
C ARG A 81 8.06 12.23 -15.84
N VAL A 82 7.62 11.05 -15.46
CA VAL A 82 6.88 10.16 -16.36
C VAL A 82 5.39 10.51 -16.30
N GLU A 83 4.93 11.44 -17.15
CA GLU A 83 3.54 11.96 -17.19
C GLU A 83 2.44 10.88 -17.25
N TYR A 84 2.77 9.68 -17.73
CA TYR A 84 1.79 8.60 -17.84
C TYR A 84 1.62 7.76 -16.57
N LEU A 85 2.51 7.85 -15.56
CA LEU A 85 2.41 7.03 -14.35
C LEU A 85 1.09 7.25 -13.59
N GLU A 86 0.68 8.51 -13.45
CA GLU A 86 -0.55 8.89 -12.76
C GLU A 86 -1.82 8.48 -13.54
N ASN A 87 -1.68 8.18 -14.83
CA ASN A 87 -2.79 7.89 -15.75
C ASN A 87 -2.98 6.39 -16.04
N ILE A 88 -2.14 5.51 -15.49
CA ILE A 88 -2.33 4.06 -15.61
C ILE A 88 -3.42 3.62 -14.62
N THR A 89 -4.47 3.02 -15.15
CA THR A 89 -5.64 2.55 -14.38
C THR A 89 -5.84 1.03 -14.47
N ILE A 90 -5.18 0.36 -15.43
CA ILE A 90 -5.31 -1.09 -15.58
C ILE A 90 -4.46 -1.85 -14.56
N PRO A 91 -4.96 -2.95 -13.99
CA PRO A 91 -4.16 -3.82 -13.14
C PRO A 91 -2.94 -4.36 -13.89
N SER A 92 -1.78 -4.29 -13.24
CA SER A 92 -0.49 -4.69 -13.79
C SER A 92 0.18 -5.68 -12.86
N ALA A 93 0.53 -6.87 -13.36
CA ALA A 93 1.15 -7.91 -12.57
C ALA A 93 2.40 -8.48 -13.26
N LEU A 94 3.50 -8.59 -12.51
CA LEU A 94 4.65 -9.39 -12.90
C LEU A 94 4.38 -10.85 -12.56
N ILE A 95 4.60 -11.75 -13.51
CA ILE A 95 4.44 -13.19 -13.33
C ILE A 95 5.75 -13.92 -13.62
N SER A 96 5.93 -15.09 -13.00
CA SER A 96 7.17 -15.84 -13.17
C SER A 96 7.36 -16.25 -14.63
N LYS A 97 8.62 -16.37 -15.06
CA LYS A 97 8.97 -16.87 -16.39
C LYS A 97 8.27 -18.20 -16.69
N SER A 98 8.36 -19.15 -15.76
CA SER A 98 7.73 -20.48 -15.89
C SER A 98 6.21 -20.44 -16.05
N PHE A 99 5.52 -19.50 -15.39
CA PHE A 99 4.08 -19.33 -15.59
C PHE A 99 3.77 -18.65 -16.93
N GLY A 100 4.49 -17.58 -17.27
CA GLY A 100 4.37 -16.89 -18.55
C GLY A 100 4.59 -17.83 -19.74
N ASP A 101 5.60 -18.68 -19.69
CA ASP A 101 5.92 -19.65 -20.76
C ASP A 101 4.80 -20.70 -20.94
N ARG A 102 4.14 -21.13 -19.84
CA ARG A 102 2.97 -22.01 -19.92
C ARG A 102 1.76 -21.32 -20.56
N LEU A 103 1.51 -20.06 -20.23
CA LEU A 103 0.43 -19.28 -20.86
C LEU A 103 0.69 -19.10 -22.36
N LYS A 104 1.91 -18.71 -22.74
CA LYS A 104 2.31 -18.57 -24.16
C LYS A 104 2.10 -19.86 -24.93
N LYS A 105 2.54 -20.99 -24.37
CA LYS A 105 2.39 -22.32 -25.00
C LYS A 105 0.93 -22.70 -25.21
N ALA A 106 0.06 -22.47 -24.22
CA ALA A 106 -1.37 -22.73 -24.35
C ALA A 106 -2.00 -21.86 -25.45
N ILE A 107 -1.66 -20.58 -25.49
CA ILE A 107 -2.13 -19.65 -26.53
C ILE A 107 -1.64 -20.08 -27.93
N ASP A 108 -0.37 -20.45 -28.07
CA ASP A 108 0.22 -20.90 -29.34
C ASP A 108 -0.40 -22.22 -29.84
N ASN A 109 -0.87 -23.08 -28.93
CA ASN A 109 -1.61 -24.30 -29.26
C ASN A 109 -3.07 -24.02 -29.71
N GLY A 110 -3.55 -22.79 -29.60
CA GLY A 110 -4.92 -22.40 -29.92
C GLY A 110 -5.91 -22.50 -28.77
N ASP A 111 -5.43 -22.76 -27.53
CA ASP A 111 -6.29 -22.83 -26.36
C ASP A 111 -6.75 -21.42 -25.93
N MET A 112 -8.00 -21.32 -25.49
CA MET A 112 -8.49 -20.11 -24.84
C MET A 112 -8.05 -20.10 -23.37
N VAL A 113 -7.25 -19.11 -23.00
CA VAL A 113 -6.70 -18.98 -21.65
C VAL A 113 -7.47 -17.93 -20.85
N ASN A 114 -8.21 -18.39 -19.84
CA ASN A 114 -8.94 -17.51 -18.92
C ASN A 114 -8.15 -17.33 -17.63
N VAL A 115 -8.02 -16.08 -17.18
CA VAL A 115 -7.34 -15.73 -15.92
C VAL A 115 -8.26 -14.90 -15.04
N ASN A 116 -8.28 -15.21 -13.74
CA ASN A 116 -8.90 -14.38 -12.73
C ASN A 116 -7.81 -13.71 -11.87
N LEU A 117 -7.80 -12.38 -11.84
CA LEU A 117 -7.02 -11.58 -10.90
C LEU A 117 -7.90 -11.27 -9.68
N ASP A 118 -7.65 -11.97 -8.57
CA ASP A 118 -8.35 -11.74 -7.31
C ASP A 118 -7.41 -11.17 -6.25
N TRP A 119 -7.74 -9.98 -5.76
CA TRP A 119 -6.96 -9.26 -4.74
C TRP A 119 -7.52 -9.47 -3.33
N ARG A 120 -8.72 -10.06 -3.19
CA ARG A 120 -9.37 -10.28 -1.88
C ARG A 120 -8.66 -11.34 -1.05
N GLU A 121 -7.97 -12.27 -1.72
CA GLU A 121 -7.14 -13.32 -1.10
C GLU A 121 -5.64 -13.01 -1.15
N SER A 122 -5.26 -11.78 -1.52
CA SER A 122 -3.85 -11.43 -1.74
C SER A 122 -3.05 -11.16 -0.46
N LEU A 123 -3.73 -11.11 0.69
CA LEU A 123 -3.16 -10.76 1.99
C LEU A 123 -3.43 -11.85 3.03
N PRO A 124 -2.46 -12.15 3.90
CA PRO A 124 -2.69 -12.98 5.08
C PRO A 124 -3.78 -12.37 5.96
N HIS A 125 -4.61 -13.22 6.56
CA HIS A 125 -5.72 -12.82 7.43
C HIS A 125 -5.84 -13.80 8.61
N PRO A 126 -4.85 -13.79 9.53
CA PRO A 126 -4.74 -14.81 10.58
C PRO A 126 -5.87 -14.72 11.62
N ASP A 127 -6.39 -13.52 11.85
CA ASP A 127 -7.40 -13.26 12.89
C ASP A 127 -8.30 -12.06 12.53
N GLU A 128 -9.04 -11.56 13.53
CA GLU A 128 -10.04 -10.48 13.40
C GLU A 128 -9.46 -9.07 13.47
N ARG A 129 -8.14 -8.93 13.60
CA ARG A 129 -7.44 -7.65 13.63
C ARG A 129 -6.45 -7.59 12.47
N VAL A 130 -6.24 -6.39 11.96
CA VAL A 130 -5.25 -6.15 10.91
C VAL A 130 -4.11 -5.29 11.42
N GLU A 131 -2.92 -5.86 11.47
CA GLU A 131 -1.68 -5.13 11.69
C GLU A 131 -1.21 -4.51 10.38
N TYR A 132 -1.00 -3.20 10.38
CA TYR A 132 -0.43 -2.53 9.20
C TYR A 132 0.60 -1.47 9.55
N GLU A 133 1.57 -1.33 8.65
CA GLU A 133 2.69 -0.42 8.75
C GLU A 133 2.68 0.54 7.57
N PHE A 134 3.05 1.80 7.80
CA PHE A 134 3.29 2.76 6.74
C PHE A 134 4.72 3.27 6.79
N TRP A 135 5.53 2.80 5.84
CA TRP A 135 6.90 3.22 5.62
C TRP A 135 6.90 4.46 4.74
N THR A 136 7.39 5.57 5.28
CA THR A 136 7.34 6.90 4.64
C THR A 136 8.56 7.75 5.01
N ASN A 137 8.56 9.00 4.57
CA ASN A 137 9.52 10.03 4.96
C ASN A 137 8.78 11.35 5.21
N SER A 138 9.38 12.25 5.97
CA SER A 138 8.83 13.59 6.21
C SER A 138 9.26 14.64 5.19
N ASN A 139 9.98 14.24 4.13
CA ASN A 139 10.37 15.13 3.04
C ASN A 139 9.12 15.58 2.26
N ASP A 140 9.00 16.86 1.94
CA ASP A 140 7.93 17.42 1.11
C ASP A 140 8.42 18.10 -0.19
N GLU A 141 9.72 18.02 -0.51
CA GLU A 141 10.33 18.62 -1.72
C GLU A 141 10.71 17.62 -2.82
N CYS A 142 10.50 16.31 -2.64
CA CYS A 142 10.78 15.29 -3.66
C CYS A 142 9.76 15.20 -4.82
N GLY A 143 9.01 16.27 -5.09
CA GLY A 143 8.07 16.35 -6.21
C GLY A 143 6.82 15.46 -6.05
N PRO A 144 6.28 14.87 -7.14
CA PRO A 144 5.04 14.10 -7.12
C PRO A 144 5.03 12.92 -6.14
N LYS A 145 6.18 12.30 -5.88
CA LYS A 145 6.31 11.20 -4.89
C LYS A 145 6.02 11.67 -3.45
N CYS A 146 6.44 12.89 -3.11
CA CYS A 146 6.16 13.47 -1.79
C CYS A 146 4.71 13.96 -1.72
N ASN A 147 4.23 14.63 -2.78
CA ASN A 147 2.85 15.09 -2.85
C ASN A 147 1.83 13.94 -2.69
N SER A 148 2.05 12.81 -3.37
CA SER A 148 1.15 11.66 -3.28
C SER A 148 1.09 11.04 -1.88
N GLN A 149 2.20 11.03 -1.15
CA GLN A 149 2.24 10.59 0.26
C GLN A 149 1.48 11.56 1.17
N ILE A 150 1.70 12.87 1.00
CA ILE A 150 1.00 13.91 1.77
C ILE A 150 -0.51 13.82 1.53
N ASP A 151 -0.94 13.68 0.28
CA ASP A 151 -2.34 13.56 -0.10
C ASP A 151 -2.97 12.25 0.40
N PHE A 152 -2.22 11.15 0.36
CA PHE A 152 -2.65 9.89 0.95
C PHE A 152 -2.87 10.02 2.45
N VAL A 153 -1.89 10.53 3.19
CA VAL A 153 -1.99 10.67 4.66
C VAL A 153 -3.17 11.57 5.04
N LYS A 154 -3.39 12.68 4.31
CA LYS A 154 -4.55 13.56 4.50
C LYS A 154 -5.87 12.86 4.22
N SER A 155 -5.99 12.15 3.09
CA SER A 155 -7.24 11.50 2.68
C SER A 155 -7.58 10.24 3.48
N PHE A 156 -6.56 9.52 3.96
CA PHE A 156 -6.70 8.25 4.67
C PHE A 156 -6.87 8.42 6.18
N LYS A 157 -6.37 9.52 6.77
CA LYS A 157 -6.46 9.85 8.20
C LYS A 157 -7.80 9.49 8.83
N GLY A 158 -8.92 9.91 8.25
CA GLY A 158 -10.25 9.65 8.83
C GLY A 158 -10.57 8.16 8.94
N ALA A 159 -10.24 7.37 7.91
CA ALA A 159 -10.46 5.92 7.91
C ALA A 159 -9.55 5.23 8.94
N ALA A 160 -8.26 5.59 8.96
CA ALA A 160 -7.29 5.07 9.92
C ALA A 160 -7.73 5.32 11.37
N GLN A 161 -8.11 6.56 11.69
CA GLN A 161 -8.57 6.92 13.04
C GLN A 161 -9.82 6.13 13.47
N VAL A 162 -10.77 5.88 12.57
CA VAL A 162 -11.98 5.10 12.88
C VAL A 162 -11.62 3.63 13.15
N LEU A 163 -10.77 3.03 12.33
CA LEU A 163 -10.35 1.65 12.46
C LEU A 163 -9.54 1.43 13.75
N GLU A 164 -8.56 2.29 14.03
CA GLU A 164 -7.73 2.21 15.23
C GLU A 164 -8.51 2.44 16.52
N LYS A 165 -9.38 3.48 16.58
CA LYS A 165 -10.16 3.78 17.78
C LYS A 165 -11.15 2.67 18.16
N LYS A 166 -11.63 1.92 17.18
CA LYS A 166 -12.52 0.77 17.39
C LYS A 166 -11.76 -0.55 17.61
N GLY A 167 -10.43 -0.54 17.54
CA GLY A 167 -9.60 -1.71 17.79
C GLY A 167 -9.52 -2.70 16.62
N TYR A 168 -10.06 -2.37 15.44
CA TYR A 168 -10.02 -3.24 14.26
C TYR A 168 -8.62 -3.36 13.67
N THR A 169 -7.78 -2.34 13.86
CA THR A 169 -6.43 -2.31 13.29
C THR A 169 -5.39 -1.91 14.30
N GLN A 170 -4.18 -2.41 14.13
CA GLN A 170 -2.98 -1.95 14.83
C GLN A 170 -2.01 -1.31 13.84
N PHE A 171 -1.99 0.02 13.83
CA PHE A 171 -1.13 0.82 12.95
C PHE A 171 0.24 1.10 13.58
N THR A 172 1.31 1.07 12.78
CA THR A 172 2.64 1.59 13.16
C THR A 172 3.29 2.37 12.00
N PRO A 173 3.63 3.65 12.17
CA PRO A 173 4.40 4.39 11.18
C PRO A 173 5.88 4.03 11.27
N HIS A 174 6.55 3.98 10.13
CA HIS A 174 7.97 3.69 10.01
C HIS A 174 8.66 4.65 9.05
N TYR A 175 9.95 4.89 9.30
CA TYR A 175 10.74 5.83 8.54
C TYR A 175 12.06 5.20 8.13
N ILE A 176 12.28 5.14 6.82
CA ILE A 176 13.52 4.57 6.28
C ILE A 176 14.71 5.45 6.71
N THR A 177 15.81 4.80 7.06
CA THR A 177 17.08 5.51 7.29
C THR A 177 18.18 4.78 6.55
N TRP A 178 19.05 5.55 5.92
CA TRP A 178 20.26 5.04 5.31
C TRP A 178 21.43 5.20 6.26
N TYR A 179 22.60 4.71 5.87
CA TYR A 179 23.84 4.94 6.60
C TYR A 179 24.92 5.40 5.63
N CYS A 180 25.89 6.11 6.17
CA CYS A 180 27.08 6.54 5.49
C CYS A 180 28.22 5.58 5.88
N PRO A 181 28.91 4.94 4.92
CA PRO A 181 30.01 4.04 5.24
C PRO A 181 31.12 4.76 6.01
N GLU A 182 31.76 4.06 6.95
CA GLU A 182 32.76 4.63 7.88
C GLU A 182 33.86 5.43 7.18
N ALA A 183 34.32 4.95 6.02
CA ALA A 183 35.34 5.60 5.20
C ALA A 183 34.96 7.02 4.72
N TYR A 184 33.66 7.35 4.69
CA TYR A 184 33.14 8.62 4.19
C TYR A 184 32.54 9.52 5.28
N THR A 185 32.63 9.12 6.56
CA THR A 185 32.09 9.88 7.71
C THR A 185 32.57 11.33 7.78
N LEU A 186 33.81 11.58 7.34
CA LEU A 186 34.41 12.92 7.34
C LEU A 186 34.05 13.76 6.10
N SER A 187 33.43 13.16 5.08
CA SER A 187 33.03 13.85 3.85
C SER A 187 31.97 14.93 4.12
N LYS A 188 31.93 15.95 3.27
CA LYS A 188 30.92 17.02 3.37
C LYS A 188 29.51 16.45 3.23
N GLN A 189 29.32 15.51 2.30
CA GLN A 189 28.05 14.86 2.00
C GLN A 189 27.54 14.08 3.22
N CYS A 190 28.39 13.26 3.85
CA CYS A 190 27.98 12.51 5.03
C CYS A 190 27.58 13.44 6.19
N LYS A 191 28.38 14.49 6.42
CA LYS A 191 28.09 15.47 7.49
C LYS A 191 26.83 16.29 7.26
N SER A 192 26.46 16.56 6.01
CA SER A 192 25.21 17.27 5.72
C SER A 192 24.00 16.33 5.79
N GLN A 193 24.12 15.10 5.29
CA GLN A 193 22.96 14.23 5.11
C GLN A 193 22.65 13.31 6.29
N CYS A 194 23.54 13.24 7.28
CA CYS A 194 23.44 12.27 8.36
C CYS A 194 23.52 12.90 9.75
N ILE A 195 22.93 12.22 10.72
CA ILE A 195 23.10 12.44 12.15
C ILE A 195 23.84 11.26 12.79
N ASN A 196 24.17 11.38 14.07
CA ASN A 196 24.88 10.37 14.86
C ASN A 196 26.12 9.82 14.11
N HIS A 197 26.96 10.73 13.60
CA HIS A 197 28.21 10.42 12.91
C HIS A 197 28.07 9.46 11.70
N GLY A 198 27.01 9.62 10.91
CA GLY A 198 26.81 8.85 9.69
C GLY A 198 25.97 7.58 9.86
N ARG A 199 25.52 7.27 11.09
CA ARG A 199 24.72 6.06 11.35
C ARG A 199 23.31 6.14 10.77
N TYR A 200 22.73 7.34 10.70
CA TYR A 200 21.38 7.56 10.18
C TYR A 200 21.37 8.74 9.23
N CYS A 201 20.97 8.48 7.99
CA CYS A 201 21.00 9.43 6.89
C CYS A 201 19.68 9.43 6.13
N ALA A 202 19.39 10.53 5.45
CA ALA A 202 18.36 10.63 4.44
C ALA A 202 18.94 11.26 3.16
N PRO A 203 18.35 10.99 1.98
CA PRO A 203 18.70 11.73 0.78
C PRO A 203 18.37 13.21 0.94
N ASP A 204 19.10 14.02 0.18
CA ASP A 204 18.90 15.46 0.14
C ASP A 204 17.48 15.79 -0.40
N PRO A 205 16.68 16.62 0.29
CA PRO A 205 15.26 16.81 0.01
C PRO A 205 14.92 17.20 -1.42
N ASP A 206 15.69 18.13 -1.98
CA ASP A 206 15.52 18.71 -3.31
C ASP A 206 16.64 18.29 -4.27
N GLN A 207 17.48 17.34 -3.86
CA GLN A 207 18.65 16.82 -4.57
C GLN A 207 19.71 17.89 -4.86
N ASP A 208 19.78 18.94 -4.05
CA ASP A 208 20.72 20.05 -4.21
C ASP A 208 21.41 20.41 -2.89
N PHE A 209 22.56 19.77 -2.65
CA PHE A 209 23.44 19.98 -1.49
C PHE A 209 23.93 21.44 -1.25
N SER A 210 23.57 22.40 -2.10
CA SER A 210 23.97 23.80 -1.99
C SER A 210 22.89 24.72 -1.43
N LYS A 211 21.63 24.26 -1.34
CA LYS A 211 20.49 25.07 -0.91
C LYS A 211 19.50 24.22 -0.10
N GLY A 212 18.48 24.87 0.44
CA GLY A 212 17.39 24.15 1.12
C GLY A 212 17.80 23.57 2.48
N TYR A 213 17.08 22.52 2.86
CA TYR A 213 17.35 21.71 4.04
C TYR A 213 18.24 20.54 3.67
N ASP A 214 19.03 20.04 4.60
CA ASP A 214 19.87 18.87 4.34
C ASP A 214 19.13 17.57 4.73
N GLY A 215 19.64 16.42 4.27
CA GLY A 215 19.13 15.11 4.68
C GLY A 215 19.12 14.89 6.20
N LYS A 216 20.07 15.45 6.96
CA LYS A 216 20.06 15.37 8.43
C LYS A 216 18.80 16.00 9.04
N ASP A 217 18.28 17.08 8.44
CA ASP A 217 17.06 17.75 8.91
C ASP A 217 15.86 16.83 8.70
N VAL A 218 15.85 16.07 7.60
CA VAL A 218 14.85 15.02 7.35
C VAL A 218 14.95 13.92 8.39
N VAL A 219 16.15 13.42 8.69
CA VAL A 219 16.32 12.38 9.72
C VAL A 219 15.81 12.85 11.08
N VAL A 220 16.13 14.08 11.48
CA VAL A 220 15.66 14.66 12.74
C VAL A 220 14.14 14.80 12.78
N GLN A 221 13.50 15.21 11.68
CA GLN A 221 12.04 15.27 11.63
C GLN A 221 11.42 13.87 11.61
N ASN A 222 11.94 12.91 10.83
CA ASN A 222 11.52 11.51 10.84
C ASN A 222 11.56 10.94 12.28
N LEU A 223 12.69 11.10 12.98
CA LEU A 223 12.87 10.70 14.37
C LEU A 223 11.81 11.32 15.28
N ARG A 224 11.55 12.63 15.12
CA ARG A 224 10.49 13.32 15.88
C ARG A 224 9.11 12.73 15.61
N GLN A 225 8.77 12.39 14.36
CA GLN A 225 7.47 11.80 14.03
C GLN A 225 7.31 10.39 14.63
N VAL A 226 8.38 9.58 14.64
CA VAL A 226 8.40 8.28 15.36
C VAL A 226 8.18 8.49 16.85
N CYS A 227 8.87 9.47 17.45
CA CYS A 227 8.73 9.79 18.87
C CYS A 227 7.33 10.33 19.22
N VAL A 228 6.72 11.12 18.34
CA VAL A 228 5.32 11.54 18.46
C VAL A 228 4.40 10.32 18.51
N TYR A 229 4.56 9.37 17.59
CA TYR A 229 3.77 8.13 17.61
C TYR A 229 3.99 7.33 18.90
N LYS A 230 5.24 7.17 19.33
CA LYS A 230 5.59 6.46 20.56
C LYS A 230 4.89 7.07 21.79
N VAL A 231 5.02 8.38 21.99
CA VAL A 231 4.41 9.09 23.13
C VAL A 231 2.87 9.06 23.04
N ALA A 232 2.31 9.20 21.83
CA ALA A 232 0.88 9.09 21.60
C ALA A 232 0.35 7.68 21.93
N LYS A 233 1.09 6.63 21.57
CA LYS A 233 0.79 5.23 21.87
C LYS A 233 0.86 4.95 23.37
N GLU A 234 1.88 5.43 24.06
CA GLU A 234 2.00 5.35 25.54
C GLU A 234 0.83 6.05 26.24
N SER A 235 0.31 7.13 25.63
CA SER A 235 -0.89 7.86 26.06
C SER A 235 -2.21 7.21 25.61
N LYS A 236 -2.19 6.00 25.04
CA LYS A 236 -3.34 5.25 24.51
C LYS A 236 -4.12 5.98 23.40
N LYS A 237 -3.46 6.86 22.64
CA LYS A 237 -4.03 7.61 21.52
C LYS A 237 -3.11 7.57 20.29
N PRO A 238 -2.68 6.38 19.81
CA PRO A 238 -1.73 6.27 18.69
C PRO A 238 -2.18 6.99 17.42
N TRP A 239 -3.50 7.09 17.21
CA TRP A 239 -4.12 7.78 16.09
C TRP A 239 -3.84 9.30 16.02
N LEU A 240 -3.30 9.91 17.08
CA LEU A 240 -2.83 11.31 17.08
C LEU A 240 -1.61 11.51 16.16
N TRP A 241 -0.88 10.45 15.82
CA TRP A 241 0.17 10.55 14.82
C TRP A 241 -0.38 11.07 13.48
N TRP A 242 -1.56 10.56 13.04
CA TRP A 242 -2.21 11.04 11.82
C TRP A 242 -2.53 12.54 11.90
N ASP A 243 -2.98 13.02 13.07
CA ASP A 243 -3.21 14.45 13.27
C ASP A 243 -1.90 15.24 13.13
N TYR A 244 -0.84 14.79 13.81
CA TYR A 244 0.47 15.43 13.76
C TYR A 244 1.04 15.52 12.36
N VAL A 245 1.10 14.41 11.61
CA VAL A 245 1.72 14.42 10.28
C VAL A 245 0.91 15.23 9.27
N THR A 246 -0.43 15.23 9.38
CA THR A 246 -1.27 16.08 8.52
C THR A 246 -1.09 17.57 8.82
N ASP A 247 -1.02 17.94 10.10
CA ASP A 247 -0.87 19.33 10.52
C ASP A 247 0.56 19.82 10.24
N PHE A 248 1.57 18.98 10.46
CA PHE A 248 2.96 19.27 10.16
C PHE A 248 3.16 19.55 8.66
N ALA A 249 2.62 18.70 7.77
CA ALA A 249 2.71 18.89 6.32
C ALA A 249 2.03 20.19 5.83
N VAL A 250 1.09 20.75 6.60
CA VAL A 250 0.42 22.01 6.27
C VAL A 250 1.12 23.21 6.89
N ARG A 251 1.57 23.10 8.14
CA ARG A 251 2.09 24.23 8.93
C ARG A 251 3.59 24.43 8.81
N CYS A 252 4.34 23.36 8.50
CA CYS A 252 5.80 23.33 8.52
C CYS A 252 6.43 23.00 7.14
N PRO A 253 5.96 23.59 6.02
CA PRO A 253 6.49 23.25 4.70
C PRO A 253 7.94 23.71 4.52
N MET A 254 8.76 22.89 3.85
CA MET A 254 10.16 23.24 3.55
C MET A 254 10.26 24.48 2.65
N LYS A 255 9.35 24.60 1.68
CA LYS A 255 9.31 25.74 0.73
C LYS A 255 9.16 27.10 1.41
N GLU A 256 8.52 27.14 2.59
CA GLU A 256 8.37 28.36 3.38
C GLU A 256 9.43 28.50 4.47
N LYS A 257 10.46 27.63 4.47
CA LYS A 257 11.52 27.56 5.48
C LYS A 257 10.98 27.36 6.90
N LYS A 258 9.90 26.58 7.03
CA LYS A 258 9.25 26.27 8.32
C LYS A 258 9.51 24.83 8.79
N TYR A 259 10.37 24.09 8.10
CA TYR A 259 10.73 22.72 8.46
C TYR A 259 11.73 22.69 9.63
N THR A 260 11.32 23.23 10.78
CA THR A 260 12.19 23.45 11.94
C THR A 260 11.65 22.77 13.19
N LYS A 261 12.48 22.72 14.25
CA LYS A 261 12.05 22.22 15.57
C LYS A 261 10.89 23.07 16.11
N GLU A 262 10.97 24.38 16.01
CA GLU A 262 10.00 25.31 16.58
C GLU A 262 8.61 25.12 15.95
N CYS A 263 8.56 24.91 14.63
CA CYS A 263 7.31 24.65 13.95
C CYS A 263 6.72 23.30 14.40
N ALA A 264 7.54 22.24 14.42
CA ALA A 264 7.13 20.92 14.88
C ALA A 264 6.60 20.95 16.33
N ASP A 265 7.30 21.65 17.22
CA ASP A 265 6.92 21.85 18.62
C ASP A 265 5.59 22.60 18.74
N GLY A 266 5.32 23.55 17.85
CA GLY A 266 4.03 24.23 17.74
C GLY A 266 2.88 23.27 17.42
N VAL A 267 3.11 22.33 16.49
CA VAL A 267 2.12 21.28 16.15
C VAL A 267 1.90 20.35 17.34
N ILE A 268 2.97 19.84 17.95
CA ILE A 268 2.94 18.95 19.13
C ILE A 268 2.09 19.56 20.25
N LYS A 269 2.35 20.85 20.58
CA LYS A 269 1.61 21.57 21.61
C LYS A 269 0.14 21.74 21.26
N SER A 270 -0.18 22.02 20.00
CA SER A 270 -1.58 22.18 19.57
C SER A 270 -2.40 20.89 19.67
N LEU A 271 -1.73 19.71 19.67
CA LEU A 271 -2.36 18.40 19.85
C LEU A 271 -2.37 17.93 21.31
N GLY A 272 -1.81 18.71 22.24
CA GLY A 272 -1.77 18.39 23.66
C GLY A 272 -0.87 17.20 24.00
N LEU A 273 0.15 16.91 23.17
CA LEU A 273 1.14 15.88 23.43
C LEU A 273 2.25 16.39 24.36
N ASP A 274 2.85 15.50 25.16
CA ASP A 274 3.95 15.85 26.06
C ASP A 274 5.23 16.13 25.26
N HIS A 275 5.47 17.41 25.02
CA HIS A 275 6.65 17.92 24.33
C HIS A 275 7.96 17.47 24.99
N LYS A 276 8.03 17.39 26.33
CA LYS A 276 9.25 16.97 27.03
C LYS A 276 9.51 15.48 26.86
N ALA A 277 8.46 14.66 26.87
CA ALA A 277 8.59 13.23 26.59
C ALA A 277 9.09 12.97 25.15
N ILE A 278 8.62 13.77 24.19
CA ILE A 278 9.06 13.70 22.79
C ILE A 278 10.53 14.13 22.65
N ASP A 279 10.94 15.28 23.22
CA ASP A 279 12.33 15.72 23.20
C ASP A 279 13.26 14.69 23.86
N LYS A 280 12.83 14.07 24.98
CA LYS A 280 13.56 12.97 25.63
C LYS A 280 13.66 11.73 24.74
N CYS A 281 12.63 11.41 23.95
CA CYS A 281 12.66 10.29 23.02
C CYS A 281 13.62 10.53 21.85
N ILE A 282 13.70 11.77 21.35
CA ILE A 282 14.62 12.15 20.27
C ILE A 282 16.07 12.02 20.74
N GLY A 283 16.38 12.48 21.95
CA GLY A 283 17.74 12.47 22.48
C GLY A 283 18.61 13.52 21.80
N ASP A 284 19.92 13.26 21.74
CA ASP A 284 20.90 14.12 21.06
C ASP A 284 21.22 13.57 19.64
N PRO A 285 20.77 14.24 18.57
CA PRO A 285 21.08 13.84 17.19
C PRO A 285 22.56 13.96 16.84
N ASP A 286 23.32 14.82 17.52
CA ASP A 286 24.72 15.09 17.20
C ASP A 286 25.68 14.13 17.94
N ALA A 287 25.18 13.37 18.90
CA ALA A 287 25.99 12.44 19.68
C ALA A 287 26.58 11.30 18.83
N ASP A 288 27.84 10.94 19.09
CA ASP A 288 28.50 9.78 18.47
C ASP A 288 28.09 8.45 19.11
N GLU A 289 26.79 8.20 19.17
CA GLU A 289 26.20 7.00 19.75
C GLU A 289 25.03 6.48 18.91
N GLU A 290 24.63 5.23 19.17
CA GLU A 290 23.43 4.68 18.54
C GLU A 290 22.18 5.35 19.10
N ASN A 291 21.30 5.80 18.21
CA ASN A 291 19.98 6.26 18.61
C ASN A 291 19.04 5.04 18.67
N PRO A 292 18.50 4.66 19.85
CA PRO A 292 17.72 3.43 19.98
C PRO A 292 16.43 3.43 19.14
N ILE A 293 15.87 4.61 18.84
CA ILE A 293 14.67 4.72 18.02
C ILE A 293 15.02 4.45 16.54
N LEU A 294 16.04 5.12 16.00
CA LEU A 294 16.43 4.93 14.60
C LEU A 294 17.07 3.57 14.36
N LYS A 295 17.77 3.01 15.35
CA LYS A 295 18.25 1.63 15.30
C LYS A 295 17.11 0.64 15.16
N ALA A 296 16.03 0.82 15.92
CA ALA A 296 14.83 0.00 15.80
C ALA A 296 14.16 0.14 14.42
N GLU A 297 14.17 1.33 13.81
CA GLU A 297 13.70 1.53 12.43
C GLU A 297 14.53 0.75 11.41
N GLN A 298 15.88 0.79 11.51
CA GLN A 298 16.76 0.00 10.64
C GLN A 298 16.53 -1.52 10.79
N ASP A 299 16.37 -1.99 12.03
CA ASP A 299 16.12 -3.41 12.29
C ASP A 299 14.72 -3.83 11.78
N ALA A 300 13.72 -2.95 11.92
CA ALA A 300 12.39 -3.15 11.36
C ALA A 300 12.39 -3.13 9.83
N GLN A 301 13.32 -2.41 9.18
CA GLN A 301 13.40 -2.27 7.73
C GLN A 301 13.77 -3.57 7.03
N ILE A 302 14.73 -4.34 7.57
CA ILE A 302 15.17 -5.64 7.02
C ILE A 302 14.02 -6.66 7.03
N GLY A 303 13.17 -6.61 8.06
CA GLY A 303 11.99 -7.46 8.14
C GLY A 303 12.29 -8.90 8.51
N LYS A 304 11.22 -9.71 8.57
CA LYS A 304 11.28 -11.11 9.00
C LYS A 304 10.49 -12.01 8.06
N GLY A 305 11.02 -13.19 7.78
CA GLY A 305 10.36 -14.22 6.99
C GLY A 305 10.11 -13.79 5.53
N SER A 306 8.89 -14.03 5.04
CA SER A 306 8.51 -13.79 3.64
C SER A 306 8.14 -12.35 3.29
N ARG A 307 8.23 -11.42 4.26
CA ARG A 307 7.98 -9.97 4.03
C ARG A 307 9.07 -9.34 3.16
N GLY A 308 10.32 -9.74 3.39
CA GLY A 308 11.51 -9.08 2.86
C GLY A 308 11.72 -7.66 3.38
N ASP A 309 12.83 -7.08 2.93
CA ASP A 309 13.28 -5.75 3.26
C ASP A 309 12.38 -4.67 2.65
N VAL A 310 12.20 -3.56 3.36
CA VAL A 310 11.59 -2.35 2.81
C VAL A 310 12.70 -1.48 2.23
N THR A 311 12.74 -1.40 0.91
CA THR A 311 13.79 -0.67 0.18
C THR A 311 13.27 0.49 -0.66
N ILE A 312 11.95 0.64 -0.75
CA ILE A 312 11.27 1.64 -1.58
C ILE A 312 10.22 2.37 -0.75
N LEU A 313 10.11 3.69 -0.93
CA LEU A 313 9.09 4.52 -0.31
C LEU A 313 8.12 5.12 -1.34
N PRO A 314 6.85 5.31 -0.98
CA PRO A 314 6.18 4.78 0.21
C PRO A 314 5.96 3.26 0.12
N THR A 315 5.92 2.57 1.26
CA THR A 315 5.51 1.15 1.32
C THR A 315 4.51 0.95 2.45
N LEU A 316 3.39 0.28 2.14
CA LEU A 316 2.48 -0.25 3.15
C LEU A 316 2.79 -1.72 3.39
N VAL A 317 2.77 -2.16 4.64
CA VAL A 317 2.81 -3.59 5.00
C VAL A 317 1.50 -3.92 5.69
N ILE A 318 0.81 -4.97 5.27
CA ILE A 318 -0.44 -5.43 5.87
C ILE A 318 -0.26 -6.90 6.25
N ASN A 319 -0.46 -7.25 7.52
CA ASN A 319 -0.27 -8.59 8.07
C ASN A 319 1.06 -9.24 7.62
N ASN A 320 2.17 -8.50 7.79
CA ASN A 320 3.53 -8.90 7.40
C ASN A 320 3.71 -9.16 5.88
N ARG A 321 2.87 -8.57 5.02
CA ARG A 321 2.99 -8.63 3.56
C ARG A 321 3.06 -7.22 2.96
N GLN A 322 4.07 -6.96 2.13
CA GLN A 322 4.18 -5.65 1.46
C GLN A 322 3.04 -5.48 0.43
N TYR A 323 2.29 -4.40 0.57
CA TYR A 323 1.25 -3.97 -0.36
C TYR A 323 1.89 -3.32 -1.58
N ARG A 324 1.51 -3.79 -2.78
CA ARG A 324 2.05 -3.34 -4.07
C ARG A 324 0.99 -2.71 -4.97
N GLY A 325 -0.10 -2.21 -4.39
CA GLY A 325 -1.15 -1.49 -5.10
C GLY A 325 -0.97 0.04 -5.04
N LYS A 326 -1.97 0.76 -5.53
CA LYS A 326 -1.97 2.22 -5.55
C LYS A 326 -2.11 2.79 -4.14
N LEU A 327 -1.32 3.83 -3.85
CA LEU A 327 -1.42 4.56 -2.59
C LEU A 327 -2.60 5.56 -2.63
N ASP A 328 -3.82 5.05 -2.50
CA ASP A 328 -5.03 5.87 -2.36
C ASP A 328 -5.99 5.30 -1.32
N LYS A 329 -6.91 6.15 -0.83
CA LYS A 329 -7.83 5.80 0.26
C LYS A 329 -8.64 4.53 -0.02
N ALA A 330 -9.21 4.39 -1.21
CA ALA A 330 -10.12 3.28 -1.53
C ALA A 330 -9.32 1.98 -1.72
N ALA A 331 -8.22 2.03 -2.46
CA ALA A 331 -7.38 0.87 -2.71
C ALA A 331 -6.74 0.33 -1.43
N VAL A 332 -6.26 1.22 -0.54
CA VAL A 332 -5.68 0.83 0.74
C VAL A 332 -6.74 0.31 1.71
N LEU A 333 -7.91 0.97 1.79
CA LEU A 333 -9.01 0.47 2.62
C LEU A 333 -9.45 -0.92 2.18
N LYS A 334 -9.58 -1.16 0.86
CA LYS A 334 -9.89 -2.48 0.31
C LYS A 334 -8.82 -3.52 0.65
N ALA A 335 -7.54 -3.13 0.64
CA ALA A 335 -6.45 -4.01 1.06
C ALA A 335 -6.51 -4.34 2.56
N LEU A 336 -6.80 -3.38 3.43
CA LEU A 336 -7.01 -3.65 4.84
C LEU A 336 -8.21 -4.58 5.06
N CYS A 337 -9.31 -4.38 4.33
CA CYS A 337 -10.48 -5.25 4.38
C CYS A 337 -10.16 -6.71 4.00
N ALA A 338 -9.30 -6.92 3.00
CA ALA A 338 -8.78 -8.24 2.64
C ALA A 338 -7.94 -8.89 3.76
N GLY A 339 -7.35 -8.09 4.65
CA GLY A 339 -6.56 -8.57 5.77
C GLY A 339 -7.37 -9.12 6.95
N PHE A 340 -8.67 -8.86 7.03
CA PHE A 340 -9.52 -9.43 8.08
C PHE A 340 -9.90 -10.88 7.76
N ARG A 341 -9.97 -11.72 8.78
CA ARG A 341 -10.59 -13.04 8.66
C ARG A 341 -12.05 -12.88 8.21
N GLU A 342 -12.50 -13.74 7.31
CA GLU A 342 -13.88 -13.72 6.82
C GLU A 342 -14.88 -13.72 7.99
N THR A 343 -15.96 -12.95 7.84
CA THR A 343 -17.03 -12.71 8.82
C THR A 343 -16.69 -11.81 10.02
N THR A 344 -15.45 -11.34 10.12
CA THR A 344 -14.98 -10.44 11.20
C THR A 344 -14.76 -9.01 10.72
N GLU A 345 -15.05 -8.74 9.45
CA GLU A 345 -14.79 -7.45 8.83
C GLU A 345 -15.65 -6.34 9.45
N PRO A 346 -15.09 -5.15 9.67
CA PRO A 346 -15.87 -4.01 10.16
C PRO A 346 -16.87 -3.54 9.08
N ALA A 347 -17.96 -2.87 9.50
CA ALA A 347 -19.00 -2.39 8.58
C ALA A 347 -18.48 -1.51 7.43
N VAL A 348 -17.36 -0.80 7.63
CA VAL A 348 -16.71 -0.01 6.56
C VAL A 348 -16.20 -0.87 5.39
N CYS A 349 -15.93 -2.16 5.62
CA CYS A 349 -15.54 -3.11 4.59
C CYS A 349 -16.72 -3.67 3.81
N LEU A 350 -17.94 -3.52 4.32
CA LEU A 350 -19.18 -4.04 3.74
C LEU A 350 -19.97 -2.97 2.98
N SER A 351 -19.42 -1.77 2.82
CA SER A 351 -20.03 -0.72 2.00
C SER A 351 -19.92 -1.01 0.51
N GLU A 352 -20.88 -0.52 -0.28
CA GLU A 352 -20.95 -0.69 -1.74
C GLU A 352 -19.70 -0.18 -2.48
N ASP A 353 -19.01 0.84 -1.93
CA ASP A 353 -17.75 1.37 -2.50
C ASP A 353 -16.56 0.39 -2.40
N ILE A 354 -16.67 -0.64 -1.55
CA ILE A 354 -15.58 -1.56 -1.22
C ILE A 354 -15.84 -2.96 -1.80
N GLN A 355 -17.07 -3.45 -1.68
CA GLN A 355 -17.48 -4.81 -2.04
C GLN A 355 -18.92 -4.84 -2.58
N THR A 356 -19.30 -5.92 -3.25
CA THR A 356 -20.67 -6.13 -3.76
C THR A 356 -21.45 -7.06 -2.82
N ASN A 357 -22.48 -6.53 -2.16
CA ASN A 357 -23.29 -7.32 -1.24
C ASN A 357 -24.15 -8.35 -1.98
N GLU A 358 -23.70 -9.61 -1.96
CA GLU A 358 -24.36 -10.73 -2.65
C GLU A 358 -25.68 -11.14 -1.98
N CYS A 359 -25.94 -10.75 -0.73
CA CYS A 359 -27.19 -11.03 -0.04
C CYS A 359 -28.37 -10.22 -0.58
N LEU A 360 -28.12 -9.10 -1.27
CA LEU A 360 -29.18 -8.28 -1.86
C LEU A 360 -29.85 -8.94 -3.06
N GLU A 361 -29.15 -9.85 -3.76
CA GLU A 361 -29.66 -10.56 -4.92
C GLU A 361 -30.03 -12.00 -4.56
N ASN A 362 -31.31 -12.37 -4.66
CA ASN A 362 -31.82 -13.71 -4.34
C ASN A 362 -31.37 -14.23 -2.95
N ASN A 363 -31.19 -13.35 -1.97
CA ASN A 363 -30.67 -13.67 -0.64
C ASN A 363 -29.31 -14.39 -0.67
N GLY A 364 -28.48 -14.14 -1.68
CA GLY A 364 -27.22 -14.84 -1.92
C GLY A 364 -27.40 -16.35 -2.10
N GLY A 365 -28.61 -16.84 -2.40
CA GLY A 365 -28.92 -18.28 -2.41
C GLY A 365 -28.88 -18.95 -1.03
N CYS A 366 -28.90 -18.18 0.07
CA CYS A 366 -29.01 -18.70 1.43
C CYS A 366 -30.47 -18.89 1.84
N TRP A 367 -30.68 -19.69 2.89
CA TRP A 367 -31.98 -19.89 3.50
C TRP A 367 -32.57 -18.57 4.00
N GLN A 368 -33.88 -18.43 3.84
CA GLN A 368 -34.65 -17.28 4.32
C GLN A 368 -36.04 -17.74 4.77
N ASP A 369 -36.42 -17.36 5.97
CA ASP A 369 -37.83 -17.32 6.37
C ASP A 369 -38.43 -15.98 5.96
N LYS A 370 -39.25 -15.99 4.91
CA LYS A 370 -39.91 -14.79 4.38
C LYS A 370 -41.02 -14.26 5.28
N ALA A 371 -41.63 -15.12 6.12
CA ALA A 371 -42.72 -14.70 7.00
C ALA A 371 -42.16 -13.97 8.23
N ALA A 372 -41.07 -14.47 8.80
CA ALA A 372 -40.38 -13.86 9.93
C ALA A 372 -39.31 -12.81 9.53
N ASN A 373 -39.03 -12.67 8.23
CA ASN A 373 -37.93 -11.86 7.69
C ASN A 373 -36.56 -12.21 8.30
N ILE A 374 -36.32 -13.51 8.48
CA ILE A 374 -35.07 -14.04 9.02
C ILE A 374 -34.25 -14.60 7.86
N THR A 375 -32.97 -14.26 7.80
CA THR A 375 -32.07 -14.73 6.74
C THR A 375 -30.82 -15.36 7.33
N ALA A 376 -30.35 -16.42 6.68
CA ALA A 376 -29.03 -17.00 6.91
C ALA A 376 -27.93 -16.33 6.07
N CYS A 377 -28.27 -15.39 5.18
CA CYS A 377 -27.27 -14.71 4.38
C CYS A 377 -26.53 -13.65 5.21
N LYS A 378 -25.23 -13.88 5.40
CA LYS A 378 -24.32 -12.93 6.03
C LYS A 378 -23.34 -12.42 4.98
N ASP A 379 -23.45 -11.14 4.71
CA ASP A 379 -22.56 -10.40 3.80
C ASP A 379 -21.12 -10.38 4.36
N THR A 380 -20.13 -10.55 3.49
CA THR A 380 -18.70 -10.55 3.83
C THR A 380 -17.93 -9.74 2.81
N PHE A 381 -16.68 -9.36 3.12
CA PHE A 381 -15.84 -8.68 2.14
C PHE A 381 -15.53 -9.56 0.91
N ARG A 382 -15.61 -10.88 1.09
CA ARG A 382 -15.32 -11.89 0.08
C ARG A 382 -16.55 -12.32 -0.73
N GLY A 383 -17.72 -11.80 -0.38
CA GLY A 383 -19.00 -12.15 -1.00
C GLY A 383 -20.03 -12.37 0.09
N LYS A 384 -20.44 -13.62 0.30
CA LYS A 384 -21.38 -13.98 1.37
C LYS A 384 -21.13 -15.37 1.91
N VAL A 385 -21.51 -15.57 3.18
CA VAL A 385 -21.62 -16.88 3.81
C VAL A 385 -23.07 -17.15 4.20
N CYS A 386 -23.47 -18.41 4.14
CA CYS A 386 -24.77 -18.84 4.63
C CYS A 386 -24.59 -19.46 6.03
N GLU A 387 -25.03 -18.75 7.06
CA GLU A 387 -24.93 -19.16 8.46
C GLU A 387 -26.28 -18.95 9.15
N CYS A 388 -26.82 -19.99 9.79
CA CYS A 388 -28.11 -19.87 10.47
C CYS A 388 -28.04 -18.81 11.60
N PRO A 389 -28.97 -17.85 11.63
CA PRO A 389 -28.84 -16.69 12.49
C PRO A 389 -29.23 -16.98 13.95
N VAL A 390 -28.90 -16.05 14.83
CA VAL A 390 -29.47 -15.96 16.18
C VAL A 390 -30.39 -14.75 16.20
N VAL A 391 -31.69 -14.97 16.39
CA VAL A 391 -32.70 -13.91 16.36
C VAL A 391 -33.48 -13.95 17.67
N GLU A 392 -33.53 -12.80 18.36
CA GLU A 392 -34.26 -12.65 19.64
C GLU A 392 -33.88 -13.71 20.71
N GLY A 393 -32.64 -14.20 20.67
CA GLY A 393 -32.13 -15.22 21.60
C GLY A 393 -32.41 -16.66 21.18
N VAL A 394 -33.17 -16.89 20.11
CA VAL A 394 -33.37 -18.22 19.50
C VAL A 394 -32.21 -18.49 18.55
N LYS A 395 -31.51 -19.60 18.76
CA LYS A 395 -30.42 -20.03 17.88
C LYS A 395 -30.99 -20.96 16.82
N PHE A 396 -30.85 -20.57 15.56
CA PHE A 396 -31.18 -21.46 14.45
C PHE A 396 -29.97 -22.36 14.14
N VAL A 397 -30.22 -23.62 13.83
CA VAL A 397 -29.21 -24.61 13.47
C VAL A 397 -29.63 -25.30 12.17
N GLY A 398 -28.65 -25.55 11.29
CA GLY A 398 -28.89 -26.15 10.00
C GLY A 398 -27.72 -25.92 9.05
N ASP A 399 -27.94 -26.10 7.75
CA ASP A 399 -26.92 -25.92 6.71
C ASP A 399 -26.78 -24.46 6.24
N GLY A 400 -27.72 -23.58 6.60
CA GLY A 400 -27.73 -22.17 6.19
C GLY A 400 -28.20 -21.94 4.74
N TYR A 401 -28.24 -22.97 3.90
CA TYR A 401 -28.59 -22.88 2.49
C TYR A 401 -30.05 -23.25 2.24
N THR A 402 -30.45 -24.42 2.74
CA THR A 402 -31.79 -25.00 2.51
C THR A 402 -32.59 -25.12 3.79
N HIS A 403 -31.92 -25.14 4.94
CA HIS A 403 -32.56 -25.40 6.22
C HIS A 403 -31.87 -24.67 7.38
N CYS A 404 -32.69 -24.01 8.19
CA CYS A 404 -32.36 -23.50 9.52
C CYS A 404 -33.58 -23.71 10.44
N GLU A 405 -33.40 -24.37 11.58
CA GLU A 405 -34.45 -24.65 12.57
C GLU A 405 -34.08 -24.06 13.92
N GLY A 406 -35.02 -23.35 14.55
CA GLY A 406 -34.82 -22.73 15.87
C GLY A 406 -34.81 -23.76 16.99
N ILE A 407 -33.84 -23.67 17.91
CA ILE A 407 -33.70 -24.53 19.09
C ILE A 407 -33.97 -23.75 20.38
#